data_AF-A0A4Q9KVM6-F1
#
_entry.id   AF-A0A4Q9KVM6-F1
#
_cell.length_a   1.000
_cell.length_b   1.000
_cell.length_c   1.000
_cell.angle_alpha   90.00
_cell.angle_beta   90.00
_cell.angle_gamma   90.00
#
_symmetry.space_group_name_H-M   'P 1'
#
loop_
_entity.id
_entity.type
_entity.pdbx_description
1 polymer ?
#
loop_
_entity_poly.entity_id
_entity_poly.type
_entity_poly.pdbx_seq_one_letter_code
_entity_poly.pdbx_strand_id
1 'polypeptide(L)'
;MSQTIISDVDSIASDSEDREIGGDTSSDDSIIITHRRKRLRIESESSISSSSSEAEETPTFTNILPTNVFSKATNNFFETPEPRCAPPPDASPVTYFNLFFTTSLLETIVRETNRYATQFFASHTVLNNSRAKKWTPTTIYEIKAFIAVLLEMGITRRPTIDSYW
;
A
#
# COMPACT_ATOMS: atom_id res chain seq x y z
N MET A 1 -34.61 -37.46 62.56
CA MET A 1 -34.10 -36.16 62.09
C MET A 1 -32.69 -36.05 62.67
N SER A 2 -31.69 -36.79 62.19
CA SER A 2 -30.86 -36.55 60.98
C SER A 2 -30.16 -35.19 61.09
N GLN A 3 -28.83 -34.99 61.16
CA GLN A 3 -27.63 -35.80 60.84
C GLN A 3 -26.40 -35.25 61.62
N THR A 4 -25.39 -36.11 61.76
CA THR A 4 -24.01 -35.88 62.25
C THR A 4 -23.07 -35.53 61.08
N ILE A 5 -21.83 -35.05 61.38
CA ILE A 5 -20.51 -35.17 60.66
C ILE A 5 -19.82 -33.79 60.52
N ILE A 6 -18.77 -33.46 61.32
CA ILE A 6 -17.32 -33.80 61.22
C ILE A 6 -16.67 -32.98 60.08
N SER A 7 -15.89 -31.92 60.35
CA SER A 7 -14.51 -31.77 60.85
C SER A 7 -13.54 -31.41 59.71
N ASP A 8 -12.38 -30.89 60.10
CA ASP A 8 -11.12 -30.75 59.34
C ASP A 8 -10.83 -29.39 58.68
N VAL A 9 -9.60 -28.89 58.61
CA VAL A 9 -8.38 -28.84 59.45
C VAL A 9 -7.37 -28.07 58.56
N ASP A 10 -6.56 -27.20 59.17
CA ASP A 10 -5.24 -26.70 58.74
C ASP A 10 -5.07 -25.94 57.39
N SER A 11 -4.60 -24.69 57.44
CA SER A 11 -3.18 -24.25 57.49
C SER A 11 -2.47 -24.43 56.15
N ILE A 12 -1.97 -23.34 55.54
CA ILE A 12 -0.55 -23.08 55.26
C ILE A 12 -0.30 -21.93 54.25
N ALA A 13 0.77 -21.20 54.57
CA ALA A 13 1.81 -20.62 53.69
C ALA A 13 1.62 -19.27 52.99
N SER A 14 2.49 -18.36 53.45
CA SER A 14 3.11 -17.19 52.83
C SER A 14 3.63 -17.35 51.39
N ASP A 15 3.95 -16.19 50.78
CA ASP A 15 5.23 -15.82 50.09
C ASP A 15 4.95 -15.16 48.72
N SER A 16 4.95 -13.82 48.63
CA SER A 16 6.05 -12.89 48.30
C SER A 16 6.46 -12.86 46.80
N GLU A 17 6.41 -11.65 46.22
CA GLU A 17 7.48 -10.94 45.50
C GLU A 17 6.88 -9.91 44.52
N ASP A 18 7.07 -8.63 44.85
CA ASP A 18 6.94 -7.49 43.93
C ASP A 18 8.16 -7.44 43.03
N ARG A 19 7.95 -7.30 41.72
CA ARG A 19 8.97 -6.82 40.78
C ARG A 19 8.41 -5.70 39.91
N GLU A 20 8.88 -4.50 40.18
CA GLU A 20 8.87 -3.42 39.21
C GLU A 20 9.78 -3.78 38.03
N ILE A 21 9.23 -3.69 36.82
CA ILE A 21 10.00 -3.64 35.58
C ILE A 21 9.59 -2.35 34.87
N GLY A 22 10.43 -1.33 35.06
CA GLY A 22 10.55 -0.23 34.12
C GLY A 22 11.18 -0.75 32.82
N GLY A 23 10.55 -0.41 31.70
CA GLY A 23 11.01 -0.77 30.38
C GLY A 23 10.44 0.19 29.35
N ASP A 24 11.08 1.34 29.20
CA ASP A 24 10.94 2.14 27.99
C ASP A 24 11.50 1.33 26.82
N THR A 25 10.60 0.73 26.04
CA THR A 25 10.96 0.13 24.76
C THR A 25 10.32 0.96 23.66
N SER A 26 11.17 1.78 23.04
CA SER A 26 10.96 2.37 21.71
C SER A 26 10.59 1.24 20.74
N SER A 27 9.28 1.06 20.53
CA SER A 27 8.71 0.04 19.64
C SER A 27 8.86 0.51 18.19
N ASP A 28 10.01 0.19 17.62
CA ASP A 28 10.18 0.10 16.18
C ASP A 28 9.58 -1.23 15.71
N ASP A 29 8.25 -1.26 15.60
CA ASP A 29 7.51 -2.44 15.20
C ASP A 29 7.46 -2.54 13.67
N SER A 30 8.50 -3.17 13.13
CA SER A 30 8.46 -3.78 11.81
C SER A 30 7.24 -4.70 11.70
N ILE A 31 6.41 -4.46 10.69
CA ILE A 31 5.32 -5.37 10.31
C ILE A 31 5.99 -6.69 9.93
N ILE A 32 5.97 -7.69 10.81
CA ILE A 32 6.40 -9.05 10.46
C ILE A 32 5.35 -9.62 9.51
N ILE A 33 5.54 -9.32 8.22
CA ILE A 33 4.97 -10.10 7.14
C ILE A 33 5.64 -11.47 7.26
N THR A 34 4.93 -12.48 7.75
CA THR A 34 5.36 -13.89 7.64
C THR A 34 5.26 -14.35 6.18
N HIS A 35 6.01 -13.69 5.31
CA HIS A 35 6.51 -14.27 4.09
C HIS A 35 8.01 -14.24 4.24
N ARG A 36 8.61 -15.41 4.46
CA ARG A 36 9.96 -15.66 3.97
C ARG A 36 9.93 -15.38 2.46
N ARG A 37 10.15 -14.14 2.05
CA ARG A 37 10.60 -13.84 0.69
C ARG A 37 12.03 -14.33 0.61
N LYS A 38 12.21 -15.65 0.55
CA LYS A 38 13.34 -16.20 -0.19
C LYS A 38 13.21 -15.57 -1.57
N ARG A 39 14.13 -14.67 -1.91
CA ARG A 39 14.43 -14.36 -3.31
C ARG A 39 14.88 -15.68 -3.92
N LEU A 40 13.92 -16.47 -4.39
CA LEU A 40 14.20 -17.59 -5.28
C LEU A 40 14.59 -16.93 -6.60
N ARG A 41 15.91 -16.84 -6.82
CA ARG A 41 16.46 -16.67 -8.15
C ARG A 41 15.90 -17.83 -8.96
N ILE A 42 15.01 -17.54 -9.90
CA ILE A 42 14.61 -18.52 -10.90
C ILE A 42 15.83 -18.68 -11.79
N GLU A 43 16.59 -19.73 -11.54
CA GLU A 43 17.60 -20.23 -12.45
C GLU A 43 16.85 -21.08 -13.48
N SER A 44 16.60 -20.47 -14.63
CA SER A 44 16.02 -21.17 -15.77
C SER A 44 17.11 -22.04 -16.38
N GLU A 45 17.12 -23.32 -16.05
CA GLU A 45 17.91 -24.31 -16.77
C GLU A 45 17.13 -24.78 -17.99
N SER A 46 17.46 -24.23 -19.15
CA SER A 46 17.00 -24.74 -20.45
C SER A 46 18.17 -25.41 -21.16
N SER A 47 18.17 -26.73 -21.15
CA SER A 47 19.09 -27.55 -21.94
C SER A 47 18.76 -27.39 -23.41
N ILE A 48 19.62 -26.73 -24.17
CA ILE A 48 19.50 -26.64 -25.63
C ILE A 48 20.03 -27.97 -26.21
N SER A 49 19.16 -28.74 -26.86
CA SER A 49 19.62 -29.82 -27.74
C SER A 49 19.79 -29.24 -29.13
N SER A 50 21.03 -29.22 -29.62
CA SER A 50 21.36 -28.83 -30.99
C SER A 50 20.79 -29.85 -31.97
N SER A 51 19.94 -29.40 -32.89
CA SER A 51 19.73 -30.06 -34.17
C SER A 51 19.75 -28.98 -35.26
N SER A 52 20.68 -29.14 -36.20
CA SER A 52 20.74 -28.43 -37.48
C SER A 52 19.42 -28.63 -38.25
N SER A 53 18.98 -27.80 -39.19
CA SER A 53 19.65 -26.88 -40.11
C SER A 53 18.56 -25.99 -40.76
N GLU A 54 19.01 -25.08 -41.63
CA GLU A 54 18.26 -24.22 -42.55
C GLU A 54 18.05 -22.78 -42.04
N ALA A 55 18.70 -21.87 -42.78
CA ALA A 55 18.81 -20.46 -42.54
C ALA A 55 17.46 -19.76 -42.76
N GLU A 56 16.96 -19.08 -41.75
CA GLU A 56 15.98 -18.01 -41.92
C GLU A 56 16.33 -16.87 -40.97
N GLU A 57 16.50 -15.70 -41.55
CA GLU A 57 17.04 -14.51 -40.90
C GLU A 57 16.08 -14.01 -39.82
N THR A 58 16.57 -13.92 -38.58
CA THR A 58 15.84 -13.24 -37.50
C THR A 58 15.84 -11.74 -37.77
N PRO A 59 14.68 -11.03 -37.78
CA PRO A 59 14.68 -9.59 -37.93
C PRO A 59 15.22 -8.98 -36.65
N THR A 60 16.50 -8.64 -36.69
CA THR A 60 17.19 -7.89 -35.64
C THR A 60 16.51 -6.52 -35.57
N PHE A 61 16.09 -6.11 -34.36
CA PHE A 61 15.58 -4.76 -34.07
C PHE A 61 16.72 -3.73 -34.14
N THR A 62 17.43 -3.63 -35.24
CA THR A 62 18.36 -2.55 -35.56
C THR A 62 18.60 -2.62 -37.04
N ASN A 63 17.83 -1.87 -37.83
CA ASN A 63 18.21 -1.28 -39.12
C ASN A 63 16.97 -0.59 -39.70
N ILE A 64 16.50 0.46 -39.02
CA ILE A 64 15.68 1.45 -39.71
C ILE A 64 16.70 2.31 -40.46
N LEU A 65 16.74 2.19 -41.79
CA LEU A 65 17.45 3.13 -42.66
C LEU A 65 17.09 4.55 -42.20
N PRO A 66 18.00 5.55 -42.18
CA PRO A 66 17.59 6.94 -42.03
C PRO A 66 16.90 7.36 -43.32
N THR A 67 15.70 6.84 -43.55
CA THR A 67 14.78 7.34 -44.55
C THR A 67 14.37 8.71 -44.04
N ASN A 68 15.17 9.69 -44.43
CA ASN A 68 14.87 11.11 -44.36
C ASN A 68 13.66 11.42 -45.26
N VAL A 69 12.52 10.88 -44.87
CA VAL A 69 11.20 11.23 -45.38
C VAL A 69 10.26 11.24 -44.18
N PHE A 70 10.69 11.91 -43.11
CA PHE A 70 9.71 12.73 -42.40
C PHE A 70 9.43 13.88 -43.38
N SER A 71 8.53 13.64 -44.35
CA SER A 71 7.78 14.76 -44.86
C SER A 71 7.23 15.39 -43.59
N LYS A 72 7.72 16.58 -43.28
CA LYS A 72 7.20 17.40 -42.21
C LYS A 72 5.78 17.72 -42.65
N ALA A 73 4.89 16.75 -42.49
CA ALA A 73 3.48 16.96 -42.46
C ALA A 73 3.36 17.98 -41.36
N THR A 74 3.21 19.23 -41.78
CA THR A 74 2.78 20.30 -40.93
C THR A 74 1.34 19.93 -40.63
N ASN A 75 1.19 18.95 -39.74
CA ASN A 75 -0.05 18.69 -39.04
C ASN A 75 -0.23 19.94 -38.19
N ASN A 76 -0.66 21.01 -38.85
CA ASN A 76 -0.97 22.26 -38.24
C ASN A 76 -2.09 21.92 -37.27
N PHE A 77 -1.75 21.87 -35.99
CA PHE A 77 -2.70 21.75 -34.92
C PHE A 77 -3.47 23.07 -34.90
N PHE A 78 -4.58 23.12 -35.62
CA PHE A 78 -5.46 24.30 -35.71
C PHE A 78 -6.38 24.43 -34.50
N GLU A 79 -6.30 23.51 -33.56
CA GLU A 79 -7.04 23.58 -32.32
C GLU A 79 -6.26 24.47 -31.35
N THR A 80 -6.94 25.43 -30.75
CA THR A 80 -6.35 26.24 -29.68
C THR A 80 -6.02 25.28 -28.52
N PRO A 81 -4.77 25.21 -28.06
CA PRO A 81 -4.40 24.35 -26.94
C PRO A 81 -4.97 24.95 -25.64
N GLU A 82 -6.26 24.71 -25.42
CA GLU A 82 -6.99 25.17 -24.25
C GLU A 82 -7.66 23.97 -23.56
N PRO A 83 -7.69 23.92 -22.23
CA PRO A 83 -8.42 22.89 -21.53
C PRO A 83 -9.92 23.00 -21.85
N ARG A 84 -10.45 22.01 -22.56
CA ARG A 84 -11.86 21.99 -23.05
C ARG A 84 -12.90 21.99 -21.93
N CYS A 85 -12.49 21.70 -20.70
CA CYS A 85 -13.35 21.62 -19.52
C CYS A 85 -12.72 22.33 -18.31
N ALA A 86 -12.04 23.46 -18.52
CA ALA A 86 -11.53 24.26 -17.41
C ALA A 86 -12.71 24.97 -16.69
N PRO A 87 -12.80 24.87 -15.35
CA PRO A 87 -13.53 25.80 -14.54
C PRO A 87 -13.10 27.24 -14.84
N PRO A 88 -13.95 28.24 -14.53
CA PRO A 88 -13.59 29.66 -14.63
C PRO A 88 -12.24 29.95 -13.97
N PRO A 89 -11.42 30.87 -14.51
CA PRO A 89 -10.06 31.12 -14.04
C PRO A 89 -9.98 31.62 -12.59
N ASP A 90 -11.08 32.12 -12.04
CA ASP A 90 -11.28 32.55 -10.65
C ASP A 90 -11.83 31.45 -9.73
N ALA A 91 -12.00 30.22 -10.24
CA ALA A 91 -12.48 29.09 -9.46
C ALA A 91 -11.46 28.67 -8.39
N SER A 92 -11.98 28.14 -7.27
CA SER A 92 -11.13 27.64 -6.19
C SER A 92 -10.22 26.49 -6.67
N PRO A 93 -8.98 26.35 -6.14
CA PRO A 93 -8.10 25.23 -6.48
C PRO A 93 -8.74 23.85 -6.27
N VAL A 94 -9.63 23.71 -5.29
CA VAL A 94 -10.40 22.49 -5.04
C VAL A 94 -11.31 22.13 -6.21
N THR A 95 -11.86 23.13 -6.92
CA THR A 95 -12.69 22.90 -8.11
C THR A 95 -11.89 22.20 -9.20
N TYR A 96 -10.64 22.62 -9.44
CA TYR A 96 -9.74 21.97 -10.39
C TYR A 96 -9.34 20.57 -9.93
N PHE A 97 -9.06 20.38 -8.64
CA PHE A 97 -8.75 19.06 -8.09
C PHE A 97 -9.88 18.04 -8.33
N ASN A 98 -11.14 18.45 -8.12
CA ASN A 98 -12.30 17.59 -8.29
C ASN A 98 -12.56 17.16 -9.75
N LEU A 99 -11.91 17.79 -10.75
CA LEU A 99 -11.96 17.32 -12.14
C LEU A 99 -11.25 15.97 -12.31
N PHE A 100 -10.18 15.77 -11.56
CA PHE A 100 -9.36 14.55 -11.63
C PHE A 100 -9.78 13.55 -10.55
N PHE A 101 -10.03 14.04 -9.33
CA PHE A 101 -10.51 13.24 -8.21
C PHE A 101 -12.02 13.34 -8.09
N THR A 102 -12.70 12.71 -9.03
CA THR A 102 -14.16 12.65 -9.06
C THR A 102 -14.72 11.89 -7.85
N THR A 103 -15.96 12.18 -7.47
CA THR A 103 -16.64 11.48 -6.37
C THR A 103 -16.67 9.96 -6.58
N SER A 104 -16.94 9.50 -7.81
CA SER A 104 -16.99 8.07 -8.14
C SER A 104 -15.62 7.38 -8.01
N LEU A 105 -14.53 8.09 -8.34
CA LEU A 105 -13.18 7.58 -8.13
C LEU A 105 -12.89 7.44 -6.63
N LEU A 106 -13.21 8.47 -5.84
CA LEU A 106 -12.99 8.45 -4.39
C LEU A 106 -13.82 7.36 -3.70
N GLU A 107 -15.08 7.19 -4.08
CA GLU A 107 -15.94 6.08 -3.62
C GLU A 107 -15.35 4.71 -3.97
N THR A 108 -14.79 4.59 -5.18
CA THR A 108 -14.11 3.36 -5.60
C THR A 108 -12.90 3.09 -4.72
N ILE A 109 -12.06 4.09 -4.46
CA ILE A 109 -10.89 3.93 -3.56
C ILE A 109 -11.36 3.48 -2.17
N VAL A 110 -12.33 4.16 -1.58
CA VAL A 110 -12.89 3.81 -0.26
C VAL A 110 -13.39 2.35 -0.23
N ARG A 111 -14.21 1.98 -1.22
CA ARG A 111 -14.78 0.63 -1.32
C ARG A 111 -13.68 -0.43 -1.43
N GLU A 112 -12.67 -0.17 -2.25
CA GLU A 112 -11.56 -1.09 -2.49
C GLU A 112 -10.64 -1.22 -1.26
N THR A 113 -10.31 -0.11 -0.60
CA THR A 113 -9.51 -0.10 0.64
C THR A 113 -10.22 -0.87 1.75
N ASN A 114 -11.52 -0.64 1.93
CA ASN A 114 -12.31 -1.36 2.93
C ASN A 114 -12.46 -2.84 2.61
N ARG A 115 -12.66 -3.20 1.34
CA ARG A 115 -12.68 -4.61 0.91
C ARG A 115 -11.34 -5.30 1.14
N TYR A 116 -10.23 -4.62 0.87
CA TYR A 116 -8.92 -5.19 1.13
C TYR A 116 -8.70 -5.43 2.62
N ALA A 117 -9.12 -4.51 3.48
CA ALA A 117 -9.01 -4.69 4.93
C ALA A 117 -9.76 -5.95 5.40
N THR A 118 -10.99 -6.19 4.93
CA THR A 118 -11.74 -7.40 5.31
C THR A 118 -11.06 -8.67 4.82
N GLN A 119 -10.53 -8.67 3.59
CA GLN A 119 -9.75 -9.78 3.04
C GLN A 119 -8.47 -10.04 3.85
N PHE A 120 -7.79 -8.97 4.28
CA PHE A 120 -6.58 -9.04 5.09
C PHE A 120 -6.85 -9.73 6.43
N PHE A 121 -7.88 -9.30 7.17
CA PHE A 121 -8.25 -9.91 8.45
C PHE A 121 -8.77 -11.35 8.31
N ALA A 122 -9.41 -11.69 7.17
CA ALA A 122 -9.86 -13.05 6.92
C ALA A 122 -8.70 -14.03 6.63
N SER A 123 -7.57 -13.53 6.10
CA SER A 123 -6.45 -14.36 5.65
C SER A 123 -5.23 -14.32 6.57
N HIS A 124 -5.19 -13.43 7.56
CA HIS A 124 -4.03 -13.21 8.43
C HIS A 124 -4.41 -13.22 9.91
N THR A 125 -3.56 -13.83 10.73
CA THR A 125 -3.64 -13.73 12.19
C THR A 125 -2.92 -12.46 12.65
N VAL A 126 -3.65 -11.55 13.28
CA VAL A 126 -3.10 -10.28 13.76
C VAL A 126 -2.71 -10.37 15.24
N LEU A 127 -1.47 -9.98 15.55
CA LEU A 127 -0.95 -9.93 16.93
C LEU A 127 -1.81 -9.02 17.83
N ASN A 128 -1.86 -9.36 19.12
CA ASN A 128 -2.71 -8.65 20.08
C ASN A 128 -2.42 -7.15 20.20
N ASN A 129 -1.16 -6.74 20.05
CA ASN A 129 -0.75 -5.34 20.15
C ASN A 129 -0.59 -4.64 18.79
N SER A 130 -0.96 -5.29 17.68
CA SER A 130 -0.80 -4.71 16.36
C SER A 130 -1.75 -3.54 16.13
N ARG A 131 -1.24 -2.46 15.51
CA ARG A 131 -2.04 -1.33 15.02
C ARG A 131 -3.17 -1.78 14.09
N ALA A 132 -3.01 -2.89 13.37
CA ALA A 132 -4.03 -3.42 12.48
C ALA A 132 -5.34 -3.74 13.22
N LYS A 133 -5.31 -4.11 14.51
CA LYS A 133 -6.55 -4.33 15.29
C LYS A 133 -7.39 -3.07 15.51
N LYS A 134 -6.77 -1.89 15.41
CA LYS A 134 -7.44 -0.59 15.55
C LYS A 134 -8.04 -0.11 14.22
N TRP A 135 -7.93 -0.90 13.14
CA TRP A 135 -8.47 -0.53 11.84
C TRP A 135 -9.98 -0.34 11.89
N THR A 136 -10.45 0.75 11.29
CA THR A 136 -11.86 1.03 11.04
C THR A 136 -12.08 1.28 9.55
N PRO A 137 -13.28 1.00 9.01
CA PRO A 137 -13.58 1.31 7.63
C PRO A 137 -13.35 2.79 7.33
N THR A 138 -12.68 3.08 6.23
CA THR A 138 -12.39 4.44 5.79
C THR A 138 -13.61 5.10 5.12
N THR A 139 -13.63 6.42 5.16
CA THR A 139 -14.63 7.28 4.54
C THR A 139 -14.02 8.12 3.42
N ILE A 140 -14.86 8.73 2.59
CA ILE A 140 -14.42 9.66 1.53
C ILE A 140 -13.64 10.83 2.14
N TYR A 141 -14.06 11.33 3.31
CA TYR A 141 -13.41 12.44 3.99
C TYR A 141 -11.98 12.07 4.43
N GLU A 142 -11.80 10.88 5.00
CA GLU A 142 -10.47 10.40 5.40
C GLU A 142 -9.56 10.16 4.19
N ILE A 143 -10.09 9.61 3.09
CA ILE A 143 -9.30 9.47 1.85
C ILE A 143 -8.93 10.84 1.26
N LYS A 144 -9.84 11.82 1.29
CA LYS A 144 -9.52 13.21 0.88
C LYS A 144 -8.46 13.83 1.77
N ALA A 145 -8.55 13.64 3.09
CA ALA A 145 -7.55 14.14 4.04
C ALA A 145 -6.19 13.48 3.81
N PHE A 146 -6.16 12.17 3.57
CA PHE A 146 -4.94 11.43 3.24
C PHE A 146 -4.29 11.97 1.96
N ILE A 147 -5.06 12.18 0.89
CA ILE A 147 -4.56 12.77 -0.36
C ILE A 147 -4.04 14.19 -0.12
N ALA A 148 -4.72 15.00 0.70
CA ALA A 148 -4.27 16.35 1.03
C ALA A 148 -2.90 16.33 1.74
N VAL A 149 -2.69 15.39 2.67
CA VAL A 149 -1.38 15.18 3.32
C VAL A 149 -0.32 14.77 2.30
N LEU A 150 -0.64 13.89 1.34
CA LEU A 150 0.29 13.51 0.27
C LEU A 150 0.65 14.69 -0.64
N LEU A 151 -0.30 15.55 -0.96
CA LEU A 151 -0.05 16.76 -1.74
C LEU A 151 0.85 17.72 -0.97
N GLU A 152 0.60 17.91 0.33
CA GLU A 152 1.45 18.74 1.19
C GLU A 152 2.88 18.20 1.24
N MET A 153 3.07 16.88 1.41
CA MET A 153 4.38 16.22 1.34
C MET A 153 5.09 16.44 0.00
N GLY A 154 4.33 16.56 -1.10
CA GLY A 154 4.86 16.88 -2.42
C GLY A 154 5.33 18.34 -2.56
N ILE A 155 4.68 19.26 -1.85
CA ILE A 155 4.98 20.70 -1.88
C ILE A 155 6.10 21.04 -0.89
N THR A 156 5.94 20.67 0.39
CA THR A 156 6.87 20.99 1.47
C THR A 156 7.81 19.82 1.76
N ARG A 157 8.94 19.76 1.04
CA ARG A 157 9.90 18.66 1.24
C ARG A 157 10.61 18.76 2.59
N ARG A 158 10.48 17.70 3.38
CA ARG A 158 11.18 17.49 4.66
C ARG A 158 12.27 16.41 4.54
N PRO A 159 13.30 16.40 5.41
CA PRO A 159 14.46 15.52 5.26
C PRO A 159 14.13 14.04 5.44
N THR A 160 13.10 13.70 6.22
CA THR A 160 12.70 12.31 6.48
C THR A 160 11.18 12.17 6.46
N ILE A 161 10.68 10.95 6.22
CA ILE A 161 9.24 10.67 6.22
C ILE A 161 8.61 10.90 7.60
N ASP A 162 9.35 10.62 8.66
CA ASP A 162 8.88 10.75 10.04
C ASP A 162 8.61 12.21 10.41
N SER A 163 9.32 13.15 9.79
CA SER A 163 9.14 14.58 10.07
C SER A 163 7.83 15.20 9.54
N TYR A 164 6.99 14.41 8.85
CA TYR A 164 5.65 14.80 8.41
C TYR A 164 4.53 14.36 9.36
N TRP A 165 4.84 13.49 10.33
CA TRP A 165 3.90 12.92 11.28
C TRP A 165 4.16 13.47 12.69
#